data_AF-A0AB36SEC1-F1
#
_entry.id   AF-A0AB36SEC1-F1
#
_cell.length_a   1.000
_cell.length_b   1.000
_cell.length_c   1.000
_cell.angle_alpha   90.00
_cell.angle_beta   90.00
_cell.angle_gamma   90.00
#
_symmetry.space_group_name_H-M   'P 1'
#
loop_
_entity.id
_entity.type
_entity.pdbx_description
1 polymer ?
#
loop_
_entity_poly.entity_id
_entity_poly.type
_entity_poly.pdbx_seq_one_letter_code
_entity_poly.pdbx_strand_id
1 'polypeptide(L)' 'MESFHALLKKEHVSQRPIYQTFEEARRQIFSYVQGFYNNHRIHSALAYLSPVEF' A
#
# COMPACT_ATOMS: atom_id res chain seq x y z
N MET A 1 8.94 -12.24 -6.15
CA MET A 1 8.87 -10.79 -6.42
C MET A 1 7.58 -10.26 -5.83
N GLU A 2 7.65 -9.45 -4.80
CA GLU A 2 6.48 -8.74 -4.27
C GLU A 2 6.12 -7.60 -5.23
N SER A 3 4.89 -7.54 -5.72
CA SER A 3 4.42 -6.47 -6.60
C SER A 3 3.54 -5.50 -5.82
N PHE A 4 3.83 -4.20 -5.94
CA PHE A 4 3.04 -3.12 -5.35
C PHE A 4 1.53 -3.34 -5.53
N HIS A 5 1.08 -3.60 -6.76
CA HIS A 5 -0.34 -3.76 -7.07
C HIS A 5 -0.97 -5.00 -6.41
N ALA A 6 -0.20 -6.10 -6.28
CA ALA A 6 -0.68 -7.30 -5.60
C ALA A 6 -0.84 -7.05 -4.10
N LEU A 7 0.11 -6.33 -3.49
CA LEU A 7 0.10 -5.98 -2.07
C LEU A 7 -1.00 -4.97 -1.74
N LEU A 8 -1.12 -3.91 -2.53
CA LEU A 8 -2.19 -2.91 -2.42
C LEU A 8 -3.57 -3.60 -2.43
N LYS A 9 -3.78 -4.56 -3.34
CA LYS A 9 -5.03 -5.31 -3.37
C LYS A 9 -5.21 -6.14 -2.09
N LYS A 10 -4.23 -6.96 -1.74
CA LYS A 10 -4.32 -7.90 -0.62
C LYS A 10 -4.55 -7.24 0.74
N GLU A 11 -3.83 -6.16 1.02
CA GLU A 11 -3.77 -5.54 2.35
C GLU A 11 -4.66 -4.32 2.49
N HIS A 12 -4.93 -3.62 1.39
CA HIS A 12 -5.72 -2.41 1.44
C HIS A 12 -7.11 -2.61 0.85
N VAL A 13 -7.19 -2.96 -0.44
CA VAL A 13 -8.46 -2.96 -1.19
C VAL A 13 -9.37 -4.12 -0.75
N SER A 14 -8.83 -5.33 -0.63
CA SER A 14 -9.61 -6.53 -0.28
C SER A 14 -10.00 -6.60 1.20
N GLN A 15 -9.36 -5.81 2.07
CA GLN A 15 -9.69 -5.74 3.51
C GLN A 15 -10.76 -4.67 3.81
N ARG A 16 -11.22 -3.94 2.79
CA ARG A 16 -12.14 -2.82 2.94
C ARG A 16 -13.51 -3.10 2.31
N PRO A 17 -14.57 -2.49 2.85
CA PRO A 17 -15.82 -2.33 2.12
C PRO A 17 -15.60 -1.59 0.80
N ILE A 18 -16.57 -1.69 -0.11
CA ILE A 18 -16.57 -0.97 -1.38
C ILE A 18 -16.47 0.53 -1.12
N TYR A 19 -15.58 1.22 -1.83
CA TYR A 19 -15.50 2.69 -1.79
C TYR A 19 -16.77 3.31 -2.35
N GLN A 20 -17.34 4.29 -1.65
CA GLN A 20 -18.58 4.92 -2.08
C GLN A 20 -18.34 5.92 -3.21
N THR A 21 -17.16 6.52 -3.26
CA THR A 21 -16.77 7.49 -4.29
C THR A 21 -15.33 7.30 -4.74
N PHE A 22 -15.02 7.79 -5.93
CA PHE A 22 -13.64 7.85 -6.42
C PHE A 22 -12.75 8.75 -5.54
N GLU A 23 -13.29 9.87 -5.06
CA GLU A 23 -12.64 10.78 -4.10
C GLU A 23 -12.20 10.05 -2.82
N GLU A 24 -13.07 9.22 -2.27
CA GLU A 24 -12.77 8.39 -1.10
C GLU A 24 -11.67 7.39 -1.41
N ALA A 25 -11.81 6.62 -2.50
CA ALA A 25 -10.81 5.64 -2.92
C ALA A 25 -9.43 6.29 -3.09
N ARG A 26 -9.38 7.46 -3.75
CA ARG A 26 -8.14 8.22 -3.96
C ARG A 26 -7.49 8.60 -2.63
N ARG A 27 -8.27 9.11 -1.68
CA ARG A 27 -7.78 9.53 -0.35
C ARG A 27 -7.26 8.34 0.46
N GLN A 28 -8.00 7.24 0.47
CA GLN A 28 -7.62 6.04 1.21
C GLN A 28 -6.37 5.37 0.62
N ILE A 29 -6.30 5.23 -0.70
CA ILE A 29 -5.12 4.70 -1.38
C ILE A 29 -3.91 5.60 -1.16
N PHE A 30 -4.07 6.93 -1.27
CA PHE A 30 -2.99 7.87 -0.95
C PHE A 30 -2.46 7.68 0.47
N SER A 31 -3.38 7.57 1.44
CA SER A 31 -3.02 7.33 2.84
C SER A 31 -2.28 6.00 3.03
N TYR A 32 -2.66 4.93 2.32
CA TYR A 32 -1.90 3.69 2.36
C TYR A 32 -0.51 3.82 1.75
N VAL A 33 -0.40 4.46 0.59
CA VAL A 33 0.89 4.60 -0.10
C VAL A 33 1.86 5.44 0.73
N GLN A 34 1.44 6.63 1.17
CA GLN A 34 2.30 7.57 1.89
C GLN A 34 2.39 7.27 3.39
N GLY A 35 1.29 6.85 4.02
CA GLY A 35 1.27 6.60 5.45
C GLY A 35 1.87 5.25 5.84
N PHE A 36 1.83 4.24 4.96
CA PHE A 36 2.25 2.88 5.29
C PHE A 36 3.25 2.30 4.30
N TYR A 37 2.89 2.18 3.02
CA TYR A 37 3.70 1.44 2.04
C TYR A 37 5.11 2.02 1.93
N ASN A 38 5.25 3.31 1.63
CA ASN A 38 6.58 3.89 1.42
C ASN A 38 7.44 3.92 2.68
N ASN A 39 6.82 4.17 3.84
CA ASN A 39 7.53 4.49 5.08
C ASN A 39 7.73 3.30 6.03
N HIS A 40 6.90 2.26 5.95
CA HIS A 40 6.86 1.20 6.96
C HIS A 40 6.84 -0.22 6.38
N ARG A 41 6.46 -0.37 5.10
CA ARG A 41 6.32 -1.71 4.53
C ARG A 41 7.69 -2.30 4.18
N ILE A 42 8.12 -3.30 4.94
CA ILE A 42 9.35 -4.02 4.63
C ILE A 42 9.19 -4.90 3.37
N HIS A 43 10.23 -4.94 2.55
CA HIS A 43 10.31 -5.78 1.37
C HIS A 43 11.49 -6.73 1.45
N SER A 44 11.22 -8.03 1.28
CA SER A 44 12.27 -9.06 1.24
C SER A 44 13.30 -8.80 0.13
N ALA A 45 12.85 -8.22 -0.99
CA ALA A 45 13.71 -7.82 -2.11
C ALA A 45 14.58 -6.59 -1.82
N LEU A 46 14.24 -5.80 -0.81
CA LEU A 46 15.00 -4.60 -0.39
C LEU A 46 15.80 -4.87 0.89
N ALA A 47 16.27 -6.11 1.09
CA ALA A 47 16.98 -6.53 2.30
C ALA A 47 16.19 -6.24 3.60
N TYR A 48 14.85 -6.36 3.54
CA TYR A 48 13.92 -6.06 4.65
C TYR A 48 13.85 -4.59 5.05
N LEU A 49 14.24 -3.68 4.16
CA LEU A 49 14.02 -2.23 4.30
C LEU A 49 12.66 -1.81 3.74
N SER A 50 12.15 -0.68 4.20
CA SER A 50 11.03 0.00 3.54
C SER A 50 11.46 0.68 2.24
N PRO A 51 10.54 1.00 1.33
CA PRO A 51 10.87 1.67 0.07
C PRO A 51 11.61 3.00 0.22
N VAL A 52 11.41 3.73 1.33
CA VAL A 52 12.11 5.00 1.57
C VAL A 52 13.52 4.81 2.15
N GLU A 53 13.79 3.64 2.73
CA GLU A 53 15.09 3.32 3.35
C GLU A 53 16.08 2.65 2.39
N PHE A 54 15.59 2.18 1.22
CA PHE A 54 16.40 1.63 0.13
C PHE A 54 16.83 2.72 -0.85
#